data_AF-A0A963R1W8-F1
#
_entry.id   AF-A0A963R1W8-F1
#
_cell.length_a   1.000
_cell.length_b   1.000
_cell.length_c   1.000
_cell.angle_alpha   90.00
_cell.angle_beta   90.00
_cell.angle_gamma   90.00
#
_symmetry.space_group_name_H-M   'P 1'
#
loop_
_entity.id
_entity.type
_entity.pdbx_description
1 polymer ?
#
loop_
_entity_poly.entity_id
_entity_poly.type
_entity_poly.pdbx_seq_one_letter_code
_entity_poly.pdbx_strand_id
1 'polypeptide(L)'
;KPPKLRKQTVILFARPVASRPGELQLVARDAQLAWDSVLEGRLGKVIAELNAPGAIQAISGLREAISIGGDLAGESDTQLFLATADGEPAAITVSRSPGRAPRWSVSFSELVGDDSSVPARDTLAWYRLACFLPPALPAGVITSSTAPDRARAAADYRFVLEQLGPCPRSRS
;
A
#
# COMPACT_ATOMS: atom_id res chain seq x y z
N LYS A 1 19.81 4.27 32.88
CA LYS A 1 20.45 5.60 32.68
C LYS A 1 19.73 6.27 31.51
N PRO A 2 19.20 7.50 31.65
CA PRO A 2 18.56 8.18 30.53
C PRO A 2 19.56 8.35 29.37
N PRO A 3 19.13 8.21 28.10
CA PRO A 3 20.01 8.34 26.95
C PRO A 3 20.62 9.74 26.87
N LYS A 4 21.91 9.84 26.49
CA LYS A 4 22.58 11.13 26.25
C LYS A 4 22.09 11.74 24.93
N LEU A 5 21.02 12.54 24.99
CA LEU A 5 20.44 13.22 23.82
C LEU A 5 21.17 14.50 23.39
N ARG A 6 22.09 15.02 24.22
CA ARG A 6 22.81 16.27 23.92
C ARG A 6 23.60 16.14 22.61
N LYS A 7 23.44 17.13 21.73
CA LYS A 7 24.09 17.26 20.41
C LYS A 7 23.69 16.21 19.36
N GLN A 8 22.61 15.46 19.58
CA GLN A 8 22.08 14.59 18.54
C GLN A 8 21.09 15.35 17.66
N THR A 9 21.23 15.21 16.34
CA THR A 9 20.20 15.62 15.39
C THR A 9 19.21 14.47 15.24
N VAL A 10 17.93 14.79 15.37
CA VAL A 10 16.84 13.82 15.29
C VAL A 10 15.69 14.41 14.48
N ILE A 11 14.91 13.54 13.85
CA ILE A 11 13.60 13.87 13.27
C ILE A 11 12.55 13.50 14.31
N LEU A 12 11.68 14.47 14.63
CA LEU A 12 10.58 14.29 15.59
C LEU A 12 9.23 14.31 14.86
N PHE A 13 8.43 13.27 15.09
CA PHE A 13 7.00 13.31 14.78
C PHE A 13 6.24 13.64 16.06
N ALA A 14 5.78 14.88 16.16
CA ALA A 14 5.15 15.42 17.36
C ALA A 14 3.97 16.31 17.01
N ARG A 15 3.11 16.54 18.01
CA ARG A 15 2.00 17.49 17.97
C ARG A 15 2.16 18.54 19.07
N PRO A 16 1.66 19.76 18.89
CA PRO A 16 1.61 20.75 19.96
C PRO A 16 0.68 20.28 21.09
N VAL A 17 0.99 20.68 22.32
CA VAL A 17 0.11 20.44 23.48
C VAL A 17 -0.84 21.61 23.65
N ALA A 18 -2.15 21.32 23.67
CA ALA A 18 -3.18 22.34 23.85
C ALA A 18 -2.94 23.14 25.14
N SER A 19 -3.00 24.47 25.04
CA SER A 19 -2.81 25.42 26.15
C SER A 19 -1.44 25.36 26.85
N ARG A 20 -0.42 24.73 26.24
CA ARG A 20 0.97 24.75 26.74
C ARG A 20 1.96 25.14 25.63
N PRO A 21 2.10 26.44 25.35
CA PRO A 21 3.06 26.93 24.36
C PRO A 21 4.48 26.48 24.71
N GLY A 22 5.20 25.91 23.75
CA GLY A 22 6.56 25.40 23.95
C GLY A 22 6.65 23.91 24.33
N GLU A 23 5.52 23.24 24.60
CA GLU A 23 5.49 21.79 24.78
C GLU A 23 5.10 21.06 23.48
N LEU A 24 5.85 20.01 23.17
CA LEU A 24 5.56 19.07 22.10
C LEU A 24 5.33 17.68 22.70
N GLN A 25 4.28 17.01 22.23
CA GLN A 25 4.03 15.61 22.55
C GLN A 25 4.36 14.75 21.33
N LEU A 26 5.22 13.77 21.50
CA LEU A 26 5.48 12.76 20.47
C LEU A 26 4.17 12.06 20.08
N VAL A 27 3.96 11.85 18.77
CA VAL A 27 2.75 11.15 18.29
C VAL A 27 2.74 9.65 18.66
N ALA A 28 3.90 9.11 19.04
CA ALA A 28 4.09 7.77 19.58
C ALA A 28 5.40 7.68 20.37
N ARG A 29 5.61 6.58 21.11
CA ARG A 29 6.81 6.38 21.94
C ARG A 29 8.12 6.29 21.14
N ASP A 30 8.03 5.82 19.89
CA ASP A 30 9.13 5.63 18.94
C ASP A 30 9.24 6.77 17.91
N ALA A 31 8.49 7.87 18.09
CA ALA A 31 8.35 8.95 17.12
C ALA A 31 9.54 9.94 17.09
N GLN A 32 10.68 9.53 17.64
CA GLN A 32 11.94 10.24 17.57
C GLN A 32 12.94 9.34 16.86
N LEU A 33 13.36 9.72 15.65
CA LEU A 33 14.28 8.97 14.83
C LEU A 33 15.63 9.68 14.78
N ALA A 34 16.72 8.92 14.86
CA ALA A 34 18.05 9.46 14.56
C ALA A 34 18.06 10.00 13.13
N TRP A 35 18.56 11.21 12.95
CA TRP A 35 18.64 11.80 11.62
C TRP A 35 19.78 11.16 10.82
N ASP A 36 19.51 10.88 9.55
CA ASP A 36 20.48 10.65 8.49
C ASP A 36 19.89 11.12 7.16
N SER A 37 20.74 11.27 6.14
CA SER A 37 20.33 11.80 4.83
C SER A 37 19.38 10.86 4.05
N VAL A 38 19.44 9.55 4.31
CA VAL A 38 18.58 8.55 3.66
C VAL A 38 17.16 8.66 4.21
N LEU A 39 17.03 8.75 5.54
CA LEU A 39 15.76 8.97 6.22
C LEU A 39 15.14 10.31 5.81
N GLU A 40 15.93 11.39 5.78
CA GLU A 40 15.44 12.71 5.36
C GLU A 40 14.94 12.69 3.91
N GLY A 41 15.71 12.10 3.00
CA GLY A 41 15.29 11.97 1.59
C GLY A 41 14.02 11.14 1.42
N ARG A 42 13.88 10.02 2.15
CA ARG A 42 12.65 9.21 2.13
C ARG A 42 11.47 9.98 2.72
N LEU A 43 11.67 10.68 3.84
CA LEU A 43 10.63 11.46 4.50
C LEU A 43 10.12 12.59 3.58
N GLY A 44 11.04 13.30 2.91
CA GLY A 44 10.68 14.35 1.96
C GLY A 44 9.79 13.82 0.82
N LYS A 45 10.10 12.65 0.27
CA LYS A 45 9.28 11.99 -0.76
C LYS A 45 7.88 11.64 -0.25
N VAL A 46 7.79 10.99 0.92
CA VAL A 46 6.50 10.61 1.51
C VAL A 46 5.65 11.85 1.84
N ILE A 47 6.27 12.91 2.38
CA ILE A 47 5.58 14.18 2.65
C ILE A 47 5.07 14.79 1.33
N ALA A 48 5.88 14.79 0.27
CA ALA A 48 5.46 15.29 -1.04
C ALA A 48 4.27 14.49 -1.59
N GLU A 49 4.31 13.16 -1.53
CA GLU A 49 3.22 12.27 -1.95
C GLU A 49 1.94 12.51 -1.13
N LEU A 50 2.04 12.75 0.18
CA LEU A 50 0.90 13.05 1.04
C LEU A 50 0.27 14.43 0.77
N ASN A 51 1.03 15.38 0.25
CA ASN A 51 0.55 16.74 -0.04
C ASN A 51 0.22 16.95 -1.52
N ALA A 52 0.42 15.94 -2.37
CA ALA A 52 0.10 16.02 -3.79
C ALA A 52 -1.42 16.14 -4.00
N PRO A 53 -1.88 16.90 -5.00
CA PRO A 53 -3.27 16.82 -5.46
C PRO A 53 -3.59 15.37 -5.84
N GLY A 54 -4.71 14.83 -5.34
CA GLY A 54 -5.05 13.41 -5.54
C GLY A 54 -4.18 12.43 -4.76
N ALA A 55 -3.57 12.87 -3.64
CA ALA A 55 -2.79 12.01 -2.76
C ALA A 55 -3.52 10.69 -2.44
N ILE A 56 -2.77 9.58 -2.52
CA ILE A 56 -3.32 8.24 -2.36
C ILE A 56 -3.90 8.06 -0.95
N GLN A 57 -5.16 7.66 -0.93
CA GLN A 57 -5.95 7.52 0.27
C GLN A 57 -5.60 6.23 1.02
N ALA A 58 -6.03 6.16 2.27
CA ALA A 58 -5.83 4.95 3.06
C ALA A 58 -6.61 3.79 2.45
N ILE A 59 -5.92 2.71 2.08
CA ILE A 59 -6.58 1.43 1.79
C ILE A 59 -7.10 0.86 3.11
N SER A 60 -8.38 0.49 3.12
CA SER A 60 -9.06 -0.10 4.28
C SER A 60 -9.39 -1.59 4.08
N GLY A 61 -9.27 -2.11 2.86
CA GLY A 61 -9.47 -3.53 2.58
C GLY A 61 -9.61 -3.87 1.10
N LEU A 62 -10.07 -5.09 0.83
CA LEU A 62 -10.44 -5.60 -0.49
C LEU A 62 -11.97 -5.70 -0.56
N ARG A 63 -12.60 -5.05 -1.55
CA ARG A 63 -14.06 -5.10 -1.76
C ARG A 63 -14.46 -6.26 -2.63
N GLU A 64 -13.75 -6.44 -3.74
CA GLU A 64 -14.12 -7.40 -4.78
C GLU A 64 -12.88 -7.92 -5.49
N ALA A 65 -12.94 -9.19 -5.91
CA ALA A 65 -11.96 -9.84 -6.74
C ALA A 65 -12.64 -10.60 -7.87
N ILE A 66 -12.32 -10.25 -9.11
CA ILE A 66 -12.83 -10.89 -10.32
C ILE A 66 -11.66 -11.33 -11.19
N SER A 67 -11.71 -12.56 -11.67
CA SER A 67 -10.81 -13.11 -12.67
C SER A 67 -11.61 -13.60 -13.86
N ILE A 68 -11.08 -13.38 -15.06
CA ILE A 68 -11.66 -13.79 -16.32
C ILE A 68 -10.56 -14.48 -17.14
N GLY A 69 -10.84 -15.69 -17.62
CA GLY A 69 -9.98 -16.37 -18.58
C GLY A 69 -10.00 -15.70 -19.95
N GLY A 70 -8.85 -15.61 -20.60
CA GLY A 70 -8.74 -15.15 -21.99
C GLY A 70 -8.98 -16.27 -23.01
N ASP A 71 -8.82 -15.93 -24.29
CA ASP A 71 -9.04 -16.84 -25.41
C ASP A 71 -7.95 -17.93 -25.49
N LEU A 72 -6.74 -17.62 -25.01
CA LEU A 72 -5.64 -18.57 -25.00
C LEU A 72 -5.56 -19.36 -23.69
N ALA A 73 -5.20 -20.64 -23.78
CA ALA A 73 -4.97 -21.46 -22.61
C ALA A 73 -3.88 -20.86 -21.70
N GLY A 74 -4.25 -20.53 -20.47
CA GLY A 74 -3.36 -19.88 -19.49
C GLY A 74 -3.37 -18.34 -19.53
N GLU A 75 -4.12 -17.74 -20.46
CA GLU A 75 -4.41 -16.31 -20.45
C GLU A 75 -5.50 -15.97 -19.44
N SER A 76 -5.36 -14.81 -18.79
CA SER A 76 -6.39 -14.24 -17.93
C SER A 76 -6.04 -12.86 -17.45
N ASP A 77 -7.07 -12.10 -17.11
CA ASP A 77 -6.98 -10.88 -16.35
C ASP A 77 -7.77 -10.99 -15.04
N THR A 78 -7.12 -10.62 -13.95
CA THR A 78 -7.72 -10.52 -12.62
C THR A 78 -7.73 -9.06 -12.17
N GLN A 79 -8.87 -8.57 -11.72
CA GLN A 79 -9.04 -7.26 -11.10
C GLN A 79 -9.40 -7.40 -9.63
N LEU A 80 -8.73 -6.63 -8.77
CA LEU A 80 -8.94 -6.59 -7.34
C LEU A 80 -9.33 -5.15 -6.96
N PHE A 81 -10.60 -4.94 -6.60
CA PHE A 81 -11.11 -3.62 -6.23
C PHE A 81 -10.89 -3.37 -4.74
N LEU A 82 -10.20 -2.28 -4.45
CA LEU A 82 -9.78 -1.93 -3.10
C LEU A 82 -10.80 -1.00 -2.43
N ALA A 83 -10.97 -1.15 -1.12
CA ALA A 83 -11.68 -0.18 -0.31
C ALA A 83 -10.70 0.94 0.09
N THR A 84 -11.12 2.19 -0.10
CA THR A 84 -10.39 3.41 0.28
C THR A 84 -11.15 4.14 1.38
N ALA A 85 -10.48 5.04 2.12
CA ALA A 85 -11.11 5.77 3.24
C ALA A 85 -12.17 6.79 2.81
N ASP A 86 -12.05 7.37 1.62
CA ASP A 86 -12.99 8.35 1.06
C ASP A 86 -13.92 7.76 -0.01
N GLY A 87 -13.73 6.49 -0.37
CA GLY A 87 -14.56 5.78 -1.34
C GLY A 87 -14.04 5.84 -2.78
N GLU A 88 -12.99 6.63 -3.05
CA GLU A 88 -12.37 6.73 -4.36
C GLU A 88 -11.93 5.36 -4.90
N PRO A 89 -12.08 5.08 -6.20
CA PRO A 89 -11.75 3.79 -6.76
C PRO A 89 -10.23 3.57 -6.79
N ALA A 90 -9.81 2.42 -6.30
CA ALA A 90 -8.47 1.90 -6.49
C ALA A 90 -8.56 0.42 -6.86
N ALA A 91 -7.73 -0.02 -7.79
CA ALA A 91 -7.76 -1.38 -8.30
C ALA A 91 -6.36 -1.91 -8.58
N ILE A 92 -6.16 -3.20 -8.31
CA ILE A 92 -4.97 -3.94 -8.74
C ILE A 92 -5.37 -4.83 -9.91
N THR A 93 -4.55 -4.83 -10.96
CA THR A 93 -4.73 -5.71 -12.12
C THR A 93 -3.60 -6.72 -12.15
N VAL A 94 -3.92 -7.99 -12.35
CA VAL A 94 -2.95 -9.07 -12.61
C VAL A 94 -3.25 -9.68 -13.97
N SER A 95 -2.30 -9.58 -14.88
CA SER A 95 -2.40 -10.12 -16.24
C SER A 95 -1.47 -11.30 -16.41
N ARG A 96 -2.01 -12.40 -16.94
CA ARG A 96 -1.28 -13.62 -17.29
C ARG A 96 -1.40 -13.84 -18.78
N SER A 97 -0.26 -14.11 -19.42
CA SER A 97 -0.21 -14.47 -20.84
C SER A 97 0.61 -15.74 -21.01
N PRO A 98 0.27 -16.62 -21.96
CA PRO A 98 1.03 -17.85 -22.21
C PRO A 98 2.53 -17.56 -22.46
N GLY A 99 3.40 -18.35 -21.84
CA GLY A 99 4.85 -18.22 -22.00
C GLY A 99 5.48 -16.97 -21.37
N ARG A 100 4.72 -16.16 -20.61
CA ARG A 100 5.23 -14.97 -19.90
C ARG A 100 4.99 -15.09 -18.40
N ALA A 101 5.88 -14.47 -17.62
CA ALA A 101 5.64 -14.29 -16.19
C ALA A 101 4.40 -13.41 -15.96
N PRO A 102 3.60 -13.67 -14.91
CA PRO A 102 2.50 -12.79 -14.52
C PRO A 102 2.99 -11.36 -14.28
N ARG A 103 2.21 -10.38 -14.73
CA ARG A 103 2.46 -8.96 -14.52
C ARG A 103 1.33 -8.38 -13.69
N TRP A 104 1.63 -7.41 -12.84
CA TRP A 104 0.61 -6.69 -12.10
C TRP A 104 0.89 -5.20 -12.03
N SER A 105 -0.16 -4.42 -11.81
CA SER A 105 -0.13 -2.97 -11.64
C SER A 105 -1.22 -2.55 -10.67
N VAL A 106 -1.13 -1.32 -10.17
CA VAL A 106 -2.18 -0.69 -9.36
C VAL A 106 -2.58 0.64 -10.00
N SER A 107 -3.87 0.96 -9.94
CA SER A 107 -4.39 2.31 -10.17
C SER A 107 -5.07 2.82 -8.90
N PHE A 108 -4.86 4.10 -8.59
CA PHE A 108 -5.52 4.81 -7.49
C PHE A 108 -6.46 5.92 -8.00
N SER A 109 -6.75 5.95 -9.30
CA SER A 109 -7.69 6.89 -9.91
C SER A 109 -8.50 6.21 -11.03
N GLU A 110 -9.63 6.83 -11.41
CA GLU A 110 -10.42 6.40 -12.58
C GLU A 110 -9.72 6.68 -13.91
N LEU A 111 -8.71 7.55 -13.92
CA LEU A 111 -8.02 7.97 -15.14
C LEU A 111 -7.07 6.88 -15.63
N VAL A 112 -7.41 6.30 -16.78
CA VAL A 112 -6.54 5.37 -17.52
C VAL A 112 -5.30 6.13 -17.99
N GLY A 113 -4.17 5.94 -17.31
CA GLY A 113 -2.88 6.53 -17.69
C GLY A 113 -2.02 7.05 -16.54
N ASP A 114 -2.60 7.26 -15.35
CA ASP A 114 -1.82 7.63 -14.16
C ASP A 114 -1.12 6.38 -13.59
N ASP A 115 0.20 6.31 -13.81
CA ASP A 115 1.18 5.42 -13.19
C ASP A 115 0.67 4.02 -12.76
N SER A 116 0.17 3.25 -13.73
CA SER A 116 -0.18 1.84 -13.55
C SER A 116 1.06 0.95 -13.45
N SER A 117 1.86 1.14 -12.40
CA SER A 117 3.11 0.42 -12.16
C SER A 117 3.09 -0.30 -10.81
N VAL A 118 4.01 -1.24 -10.61
CA VAL A 118 4.22 -1.86 -9.31
C VAL A 118 4.83 -0.80 -8.38
N PRO A 119 4.19 -0.47 -7.24
CA PRO A 119 4.73 0.55 -6.34
C PRO A 119 6.11 0.18 -5.84
N ALA A 120 7.07 1.11 -5.99
CA ALA A 120 8.39 0.93 -5.44
C ALA A 120 8.32 0.83 -3.91
N ARG A 121 9.18 0.00 -3.32
CA ARG A 121 9.31 -0.09 -1.85
C ARG A 121 9.61 1.28 -1.25
N ASP A 122 9.19 1.48 0.00
CA ASP A 122 9.38 2.72 0.74
C ASP A 122 8.64 3.95 0.16
N THR A 123 7.64 3.74 -0.71
CA THR A 123 6.69 4.79 -1.16
C THR A 123 5.37 4.74 -0.38
N LEU A 124 4.59 5.81 -0.42
CA LEU A 124 3.25 5.85 0.17
C LEU A 124 2.35 4.78 -0.46
N ALA A 125 2.36 4.66 -1.79
CA ALA A 125 1.58 3.65 -2.51
C ALA A 125 1.90 2.23 -2.02
N TRP A 126 3.18 1.86 -1.94
CA TRP A 126 3.60 0.57 -1.41
C TRP A 126 3.17 0.39 0.05
N TYR A 127 3.35 1.41 0.90
CA TYR A 127 2.95 1.36 2.31
C TYR A 127 1.44 1.11 2.47
N ARG A 128 0.61 1.80 1.67
CA ARG A 128 -0.85 1.62 1.71
C ARG A 128 -1.28 0.21 1.29
N LEU A 129 -0.60 -0.40 0.32
CA LEU A 129 -0.91 -1.78 -0.08
C LEU A 129 -0.33 -2.81 0.89
N ALA A 130 0.98 -2.82 1.08
CA ALA A 130 1.69 -3.84 1.85
C ALA A 130 1.24 -3.90 3.31
N CYS A 131 0.82 -2.77 3.89
CA CYS A 131 0.41 -2.73 5.29
C CYS A 131 -1.11 -2.84 5.50
N PHE A 132 -1.96 -2.57 4.50
CA PHE A 132 -3.42 -2.53 4.74
C PHE A 132 -4.23 -3.51 3.90
N LEU A 133 -3.61 -4.21 2.95
CA LEU A 133 -4.26 -5.38 2.36
C LEU A 133 -4.41 -6.49 3.41
N PRO A 134 -5.58 -7.16 3.47
CA PRO A 134 -5.76 -8.33 4.29
C PRO A 134 -4.68 -9.40 4.03
N PRO A 135 -4.12 -10.06 5.07
CA PRO A 135 -3.13 -11.11 4.85
C PRO A 135 -3.74 -12.38 4.22
N ALA A 136 -5.06 -12.52 4.29
CA ALA A 136 -5.83 -13.56 3.64
C ALA A 136 -7.05 -12.93 2.94
N LEU A 137 -7.46 -13.54 1.83
CA LEU A 137 -8.58 -13.05 1.03
C LEU A 137 -9.89 -13.14 1.85
N PRO A 138 -10.63 -12.05 2.07
CA PRO A 138 -11.85 -12.07 2.86
C PRO A 138 -12.95 -12.95 2.25
N ALA A 139 -13.78 -13.58 3.09
CA ALA A 139 -14.85 -14.44 2.59
C ALA A 139 -15.85 -13.65 1.72
N GLY A 140 -16.26 -14.23 0.59
CA GLY A 140 -17.31 -13.67 -0.27
C GLY A 140 -16.91 -12.51 -1.19
N VAL A 141 -15.65 -12.07 -1.20
CA VAL A 141 -15.21 -10.98 -2.10
C VAL A 141 -14.94 -11.46 -3.53
N ILE A 142 -14.81 -12.76 -3.76
CA ILE A 142 -14.61 -13.28 -5.11
C ILE A 142 -15.96 -13.40 -5.82
N THR A 143 -16.13 -12.62 -6.88
CA THR A 143 -17.38 -12.52 -7.66
C THR A 143 -17.33 -13.28 -8.99
N SER A 144 -16.19 -13.90 -9.32
CA SER A 144 -16.06 -14.76 -10.50
C SER A 144 -17.10 -15.89 -10.54
N SER A 145 -17.70 -16.07 -11.73
CA SER A 145 -18.78 -17.02 -11.98
C SER A 145 -18.33 -18.48 -11.94
N THR A 146 -17.14 -18.80 -12.45
CA THR A 146 -16.65 -20.18 -12.56
C THR A 146 -15.70 -20.57 -11.42
N ALA A 147 -15.63 -21.86 -11.08
CA ALA A 147 -14.68 -22.35 -10.07
C ALA A 147 -13.20 -22.13 -10.46
N PRO A 148 -12.78 -22.36 -11.73
CA PRO A 148 -11.42 -22.03 -12.18
C PRO A 148 -11.07 -20.56 -11.99
N ASP A 149 -11.99 -19.65 -12.31
CA ASP A 149 -11.75 -18.21 -12.17
C ASP A 149 -11.66 -17.80 -10.70
N ARG A 150 -12.50 -18.38 -9.82
CA ARG A 150 -12.39 -18.14 -8.38
C ARG A 150 -11.07 -18.60 -7.80
N ALA A 151 -10.58 -19.77 -8.22
CA ALA A 151 -9.28 -20.29 -7.80
C ALA A 151 -8.14 -19.39 -8.30
N ARG A 152 -8.27 -18.85 -9.53
CA ARG A 152 -7.30 -17.94 -10.12
C ARG A 152 -7.25 -16.59 -9.41
N ALA A 153 -8.39 -15.98 -9.13
CA ALA A 153 -8.47 -14.74 -8.36
C ALA A 153 -7.78 -14.88 -6.98
N ALA A 154 -8.02 -16.00 -6.29
CA ALA A 154 -7.35 -16.28 -5.02
C ALA A 154 -5.84 -16.47 -5.16
N ALA A 155 -5.38 -17.12 -6.23
CA ALA A 155 -3.95 -17.29 -6.50
C ALA A 155 -3.26 -15.97 -6.85
N ASP A 156 -3.91 -15.12 -7.63
CA ASP A 156 -3.40 -13.81 -8.04
C ASP A 156 -3.34 -12.84 -6.88
N TYR A 157 -4.30 -12.88 -5.95
CA TYR A 157 -4.21 -12.12 -4.71
C TYR A 157 -2.97 -12.48 -3.88
N ARG A 158 -2.69 -13.78 -3.71
CA ARG A 158 -1.47 -14.22 -3.01
C ARG A 158 -0.21 -13.78 -3.74
N PHE A 159 -0.18 -13.89 -5.07
CA PHE A 159 0.93 -13.43 -5.89
C PHE A 159 1.23 -11.93 -5.65
N VAL A 160 0.19 -11.09 -5.59
CA VAL A 160 0.34 -9.66 -5.27
C VAL A 160 0.93 -9.45 -3.86
N LEU A 161 0.42 -10.18 -2.85
CA LEU A 161 0.96 -10.10 -1.49
C LEU A 161 2.43 -10.52 -1.41
N GLU A 162 2.82 -11.57 -2.15
CA GLU A 162 4.21 -12.03 -2.25
C GLU A 162 5.12 -10.97 -2.90
N GLN A 163 4.65 -10.33 -3.98
CA GLN A 163 5.40 -9.27 -4.68
C GLN A 163 5.58 -8.01 -3.82
N LEU A 164 4.54 -7.61 -3.09
CA LEU A 164 4.62 -6.49 -2.12
C LEU A 164 5.62 -6.81 -1.00
N GLY A 165 5.62 -8.07 -0.55
CA GLY A 165 6.41 -8.55 0.57
C GLY A 165 5.88 -8.05 1.92
N PRO A 166 6.59 -8.38 3.02
CA PRO A 166 6.13 -8.03 4.36
C PRO A 166 6.17 -6.51 4.56
N CYS A 167 5.14 -5.97 5.21
CA CYS A 167 5.20 -4.66 5.83
C CYS A 167 5.79 -4.81 7.24
N PRO A 168 7.02 -4.35 7.50
CA PRO A 168 7.59 -4.33 8.84
C PRO A 168 6.86 -3.26 9.64
N ARG A 169 5.68 -3.58 10.19
CA ARG A 169 5.01 -2.69 11.13
C ARG A 169 5.93 -2.59 12.35
N SER A 170 6.45 -1.40 12.62
CA SER A 170 7.21 -1.13 13.83
C SER A 170 6.35 -1.10 15.11
N ARG A 171 5.05 -1.45 15.00
CA ARG A 171 4.08 -1.39 16.09
C ARG A 171 3.14 -2.59 16.05
N SER A 172 3.24 -3.44 17.07
CA SER A 172 2.16 -4.28 17.60
C SER A 172 1.60 -3.63 18.86
#